data_AF-A0A2W4TYX0-F1
#
_entry.id   AF-A0A2W4TYX0-F1
#
_cell.length_a   1.000
_cell.length_b   1.000
_cell.length_c   1.000
_cell.angle_alpha   90.00
_cell.angle_beta   90.00
_cell.angle_gamma   90.00
#
_symmetry.space_group_name_H-M   'P 1'
#
loop_
_entity.id
_entity.type
_entity.pdbx_description
1 polymer ?
#
loop_
_entity_poly.entity_id
_entity_poly.type
_entity_poly.pdbx_seq_one_letter_code
_entity_poly.pdbx_strand_id
1 'polypeptide(L)'
;MPFDVHQLDKLDHESVEAELDKYIEAAVSAFEASPEGKAFATEYPDADGWVSTFIELGYNYEGRSLPALSQKTVAQMMESLLPRKITVMDASEAEEAIPELVAFWSFLSREYQLPKAEKIIHYLQSIAGKFGEWMVDPARGGMAKNFILSGMNAGYDMTSKAGLMAYQQAYNAQLLGNPVKGSWKQKIVNLFGAAPLSDERPLALPPKPAKKQPEVKSKGFGAAIKPKGSQRKQK
;
A
#
# COMPACT_ATOMS: atom_id res chain seq x y z
N MET A 1 -8.96 -14.82 -21.81
CA MET A 1 -7.68 -15.55 -21.76
C MET A 1 -7.55 -16.16 -20.37
N PRO A 2 -6.88 -17.31 -20.18
CA PRO A 2 -6.61 -17.81 -18.84
C PRO A 2 -5.80 -16.77 -18.05
N PHE A 3 -6.15 -16.56 -16.78
CA PHE A 3 -5.42 -15.66 -15.89
C PHE A 3 -3.98 -16.16 -15.68
N ASP A 4 -3.01 -15.27 -15.90
CA ASP A 4 -1.58 -15.54 -15.67
C ASP A 4 -1.13 -14.89 -14.36
N VAL A 5 -1.02 -15.69 -13.31
CA VAL A 5 -0.64 -15.23 -11.97
C VAL A 5 0.74 -14.55 -11.94
N HIS A 6 1.62 -14.84 -12.92
CA HIS A 6 2.96 -14.29 -13.06
C HIS A 6 3.04 -13.10 -14.02
N GLN A 7 1.92 -12.59 -14.54
CA GLN A 7 1.91 -11.48 -15.50
C GLN A 7 2.73 -10.28 -15.00
N LEU A 8 2.50 -9.86 -13.75
CA LEU A 8 3.19 -8.69 -13.18
C LEU A 8 4.69 -8.92 -12.94
N ASP A 9 5.14 -10.16 -12.79
CA ASP A 9 6.57 -10.49 -12.58
C ASP A 9 7.40 -10.25 -13.85
N LYS A 10 6.73 -10.11 -15.01
CA LYS A 10 7.35 -9.98 -16.33
C LYS A 10 7.47 -8.52 -16.79
N LEU A 11 6.89 -7.59 -16.04
CA LEU A 11 6.77 -6.19 -16.40
C LEU A 11 7.75 -5.33 -15.59
N ASP A 12 8.16 -4.20 -16.18
CA ASP A 12 8.82 -3.14 -15.43
C ASP A 12 7.79 -2.30 -14.65
N HIS A 13 8.27 -1.45 -13.74
CA HIS A 13 7.40 -0.72 -12.83
C HIS A 13 6.40 0.21 -13.54
N GLU A 14 6.82 0.89 -14.62
CA GLU A 14 5.96 1.80 -15.37
C GLU A 14 4.89 1.04 -16.15
N SER A 15 5.22 -0.14 -16.67
CA SER A 15 4.28 -0.98 -17.40
C SER A 15 3.25 -1.66 -16.48
N VAL A 16 3.58 -1.92 -15.22
CA VAL A 16 2.61 -2.50 -14.28
C VAL A 16 1.50 -1.52 -13.94
N GLU A 17 1.77 -0.24 -13.77
CA GLU A 17 0.73 0.74 -13.43
C GLU A 17 -0.42 0.73 -14.45
N ALA A 18 -0.09 0.55 -15.74
CA ALA A 18 -1.09 0.45 -16.81
C ALA A 18 -1.83 -0.90 -16.90
N GLU A 19 -1.27 -1.95 -16.31
CA GLU A 19 -1.77 -3.33 -16.41
C GLU A 19 -2.36 -3.88 -15.11
N LEU A 20 -2.17 -3.18 -13.98
CA LEU A 20 -2.59 -3.63 -12.66
C LEU A 20 -4.10 -3.82 -12.58
N ASP A 21 -4.90 -2.89 -13.10
CA ASP A 21 -6.36 -2.99 -13.09
C ASP A 21 -6.84 -4.22 -13.86
N LYS A 22 -6.27 -4.48 -15.04
CA LYS A 22 -6.60 -5.65 -15.87
C LYS A 22 -6.17 -6.95 -15.18
N TYR A 23 -5.03 -6.93 -14.49
CA TYR A 23 -4.55 -8.07 -13.72
C TYR A 23 -5.51 -8.37 -12.56
N ILE A 24 -5.97 -7.35 -11.84
CA ILE A 24 -6.93 -7.48 -10.75
C ILE A 24 -8.26 -8.04 -11.28
N GLU A 25 -8.81 -7.46 -12.36
CA GLU A 25 -10.05 -7.94 -12.98
C GLU A 25 -9.93 -9.40 -13.41
N ALA A 26 -8.82 -9.77 -14.06
CA ALA A 26 -8.57 -11.15 -14.47
C ALA A 26 -8.41 -12.11 -13.28
N ALA A 27 -7.76 -11.67 -12.20
CA ALA A 27 -7.59 -12.47 -10.98
C ALA A 27 -8.92 -12.72 -10.27
N VAL A 28 -9.75 -11.68 -10.11
CA VAL A 28 -11.08 -11.75 -9.51
C VAL A 28 -11.99 -12.63 -10.34
N SER A 29 -12.05 -12.39 -11.67
CA SER A 29 -12.89 -13.20 -12.56
C SER A 29 -12.49 -14.69 -12.55
N ALA A 30 -11.19 -15.00 -12.51
CA ALA A 30 -10.72 -16.37 -12.40
C ALA A 30 -11.09 -17.01 -11.05
N PHE A 31 -11.03 -16.25 -9.95
CA PHE A 31 -11.45 -16.69 -8.63
C PHE A 31 -12.95 -16.94 -8.56
N GLU A 32 -13.79 -16.01 -9.02
CA GLU A 32 -15.26 -16.16 -9.05
C GLU A 32 -15.71 -17.37 -9.88
N ALA A 33 -14.99 -17.68 -10.96
CA ALA A 33 -15.26 -18.86 -11.78
C ALA A 33 -14.85 -20.19 -11.10
N SER A 34 -13.96 -20.13 -10.11
CA SER A 34 -13.41 -21.30 -9.41
C SER A 34 -14.43 -21.96 -8.46
N PRO A 35 -14.23 -23.24 -8.08
CA PRO A 35 -15.02 -23.87 -7.03
C PRO A 35 -14.98 -23.11 -5.70
N GLU A 36 -13.82 -22.57 -5.32
CA GLU A 36 -13.62 -21.82 -4.08
C GLU A 36 -14.41 -20.50 -4.08
N GLY A 37 -14.37 -19.75 -5.19
CA GLY A 37 -15.13 -18.51 -5.33
C GLY A 37 -16.64 -18.74 -5.37
N LYS A 38 -17.11 -19.80 -6.02
CA LYS A 38 -18.54 -20.18 -6.02
C LYS A 38 -19.03 -20.61 -4.65
N ALA A 39 -18.22 -21.36 -3.90
CA ALA A 39 -18.55 -21.74 -2.53
C ALA A 39 -18.63 -20.50 -1.64
N PHE A 40 -17.64 -19.58 -1.73
CA PHE A 40 -17.65 -18.32 -1.02
C PHE A 40 -18.89 -17.47 -1.35
N ALA A 41 -19.22 -17.27 -2.63
CA ALA A 41 -20.38 -16.47 -3.03
C ALA A 41 -21.72 -17.08 -2.61
N THR A 42 -21.79 -18.39 -2.35
CA THR A 42 -22.98 -19.03 -1.81
C THR A 42 -23.17 -18.70 -0.32
N GLU A 43 -22.06 -18.58 0.42
CA GLU A 43 -22.06 -18.28 1.86
C GLU A 43 -22.17 -16.76 2.11
N TYR A 44 -21.57 -15.94 1.25
CA TYR A 44 -21.50 -14.49 1.34
C TYR A 44 -21.98 -13.83 0.03
N PRO A 45 -23.29 -13.80 -0.26
CA PRO A 45 -23.83 -13.30 -1.52
C PRO A 45 -23.68 -11.78 -1.70
N ASP A 46 -23.50 -11.04 -0.61
CA ASP A 46 -23.42 -9.57 -0.58
C ASP A 46 -21.99 -9.05 -0.27
N ALA A 47 -20.96 -9.91 -0.39
CA ALA A 47 -19.57 -9.53 -0.10
C ALA A 47 -19.01 -8.48 -1.06
N ASP A 48 -18.28 -7.49 -0.53
CA ASP A 48 -17.82 -6.30 -1.27
C ASP A 48 -16.38 -6.40 -1.86
N GLY A 49 -15.92 -7.62 -2.15
CA GLY A 49 -14.75 -7.87 -3.01
C GLY A 49 -13.39 -7.46 -2.45
N TRP A 50 -12.99 -8.01 -1.30
CA TRP A 50 -11.71 -7.76 -0.63
C TRP A 50 -10.49 -8.24 -1.41
N VAL A 51 -10.65 -9.21 -2.32
CA VAL A 51 -9.55 -9.70 -3.18
C VAL A 51 -8.97 -8.58 -4.02
N SER A 52 -9.83 -7.74 -4.62
CA SER A 52 -9.39 -6.65 -5.50
C SER A 52 -8.50 -5.65 -4.74
N THR A 53 -9.01 -5.17 -3.60
CA THR A 53 -8.32 -4.25 -2.69
C THR A 53 -7.00 -4.85 -2.18
N PHE A 54 -6.99 -6.13 -1.83
CA PHE A 54 -5.80 -6.81 -1.34
C PHE A 54 -4.69 -6.85 -2.39
N ILE A 55 -5.01 -7.21 -3.65
CA ILE A 55 -4.05 -7.25 -4.75
C ILE A 55 -3.51 -5.84 -5.03
N GLU A 56 -4.39 -4.85 -5.13
CA GLU A 56 -4.03 -3.47 -5.39
C GLU A 56 -3.04 -2.96 -4.34
N LEU A 57 -3.37 -3.12 -3.04
CA LEU A 57 -2.51 -2.67 -1.96
C LEU A 57 -1.19 -3.44 -1.89
N GLY A 58 -1.22 -4.75 -2.17
CA GLY A 58 -0.02 -5.59 -2.23
C GLY A 58 0.97 -5.10 -3.29
N TYR A 59 0.47 -4.69 -4.45
CA TYR A 59 1.33 -4.15 -5.48
C TYR A 59 1.74 -2.70 -5.17
N ASN A 60 0.78 -1.79 -4.95
CA ASN A 60 1.03 -0.35 -4.83
C ASN A 60 1.87 0.03 -3.61
N TYR A 61 1.86 -0.76 -2.53
CA TYR A 61 2.60 -0.45 -1.31
C TYR A 61 3.76 -1.40 -1.04
N GLU A 62 3.61 -2.70 -1.31
CA GLU A 62 4.69 -3.67 -1.06
C GLU A 62 5.52 -3.98 -2.32
N GLY A 63 5.08 -3.56 -3.51
CA GLY A 63 5.75 -3.81 -4.78
C GLY A 63 5.79 -5.29 -5.13
N ARG A 64 4.77 -6.06 -4.73
CA ARG A 64 4.75 -7.52 -4.87
C ARG A 64 3.50 -8.01 -5.58
N SER A 65 3.72 -8.88 -6.55
CA SER A 65 2.71 -9.74 -7.18
C SER A 65 2.27 -10.87 -6.23
N LEU A 66 1.18 -11.56 -6.57
CA LEU A 66 0.66 -12.70 -5.80
C LEU A 66 1.72 -13.81 -5.55
N PRO A 67 2.52 -14.26 -6.54
CA PRO A 67 3.56 -15.26 -6.31
C PRO A 67 4.71 -14.77 -5.40
N ALA A 68 4.97 -13.46 -5.41
CA ALA A 68 6.04 -12.84 -4.63
C ALA A 68 5.66 -12.62 -3.16
N LEU A 69 4.36 -12.56 -2.83
CA LEU A 69 3.89 -12.37 -1.46
C LEU A 69 4.34 -13.52 -0.54
N SER A 70 4.66 -13.16 0.70
CA SER A 70 5.06 -14.10 1.75
C SER A 70 4.11 -13.96 2.93
N GLN A 71 4.02 -14.99 3.79
CA GLN A 71 3.22 -14.89 5.02
C GLN A 71 3.59 -13.67 5.86
N LYS A 72 4.88 -13.31 5.94
CA LYS A 72 5.32 -12.09 6.63
C LYS A 72 4.76 -10.82 5.98
N THR A 73 4.80 -10.73 4.65
CA THR A 73 4.27 -9.56 3.93
C THR A 73 2.75 -9.47 4.09
N VAL A 74 2.05 -10.59 3.93
CA VAL A 74 0.60 -10.64 4.17
C VAL A 74 0.28 -10.23 5.61
N ALA A 75 1.05 -10.67 6.60
CA ALA A 75 0.86 -10.24 7.97
C ALA A 75 1.03 -8.73 8.16
N GLN A 76 2.05 -8.13 7.55
CA GLN A 76 2.21 -6.68 7.55
C GLN A 76 1.04 -5.96 6.87
N MET A 77 0.53 -6.53 5.78
CA MET A 77 -0.64 -5.97 5.08
C MET A 77 -1.88 -6.00 5.98
N MET A 78 -2.22 -7.15 6.56
CA MET A 78 -3.43 -7.32 7.35
C MET A 78 -3.38 -6.60 8.70
N GLU A 79 -2.23 -6.58 9.38
CA GLU A 79 -2.11 -5.99 10.71
C GLU A 79 -1.93 -4.47 10.68
N SER A 80 -1.36 -3.94 9.59
CA SER A 80 -0.96 -2.53 9.53
C SER A 80 -1.45 -1.81 8.29
N LEU A 81 -1.23 -2.35 7.08
CA LEU A 81 -1.53 -1.61 5.86
C LEU A 81 -3.04 -1.39 5.67
N LEU A 82 -3.82 -2.48 5.68
CA LEU A 82 -5.27 -2.42 5.47
C LEU A 82 -5.95 -1.57 6.56
N PRO A 83 -5.76 -1.82 7.88
CA PRO A 83 -6.30 -0.98 8.94
C PRO A 83 -5.96 0.51 8.82
N ARG A 84 -4.76 0.82 8.29
CA ARG A 84 -4.30 2.18 8.11
C ARG A 84 -4.92 2.88 6.90
N LYS A 85 -5.23 2.12 5.84
CA LYS A 85 -5.58 2.65 4.50
C LYS A 85 -7.06 2.57 4.17
N ILE A 86 -7.71 1.48 4.57
CA ILE A 86 -9.11 1.24 4.29
C ILE A 86 -9.94 1.75 5.45
N THR A 87 -11.00 2.48 5.14
CA THR A 87 -11.92 3.02 6.14
C THR A 87 -13.19 2.20 6.08
N VAL A 88 -13.51 1.58 7.20
CA VAL A 88 -14.80 0.93 7.47
C VAL A 88 -15.43 1.64 8.66
N MET A 89 -16.76 1.72 8.71
CA MET A 89 -17.48 2.36 9.81
C MET A 89 -17.72 1.40 10.97
N ASP A 90 -17.96 0.13 10.66
CA ASP A 90 -18.17 -0.93 11.64
C ASP A 90 -17.22 -2.10 11.40
N ALA A 91 -16.93 -2.88 12.46
CA ALA A 91 -16.12 -4.08 12.35
C ALA A 91 -16.79 -5.15 11.47
N SER A 92 -18.13 -5.17 11.40
CA SER A 92 -18.90 -6.10 10.56
C SER A 92 -18.72 -5.83 9.07
N GLU A 93 -18.36 -4.60 8.66
CA GLU A 93 -18.05 -4.31 7.25
C GLU A 93 -16.78 -5.01 6.75
N ALA A 94 -16.02 -5.67 7.63
CA ALA A 94 -14.83 -6.44 7.27
C ALA A 94 -14.94 -7.92 7.69
N GLU A 95 -16.14 -8.42 7.97
CA GLU A 95 -16.36 -9.78 8.47
C GLU A 95 -16.05 -10.85 7.42
N GLU A 96 -16.33 -10.54 6.16
CA GLU A 96 -16.13 -11.40 4.99
C GLU A 96 -14.71 -11.33 4.43
N ALA A 97 -13.91 -10.33 4.83
CA ALA A 97 -12.56 -10.12 4.32
C ALA A 97 -11.64 -11.34 4.52
N ILE A 98 -11.65 -11.92 5.72
CA ILE A 98 -10.80 -13.08 6.02
C ILE A 98 -11.30 -14.34 5.31
N PRO A 99 -12.59 -14.71 5.38
CA PRO A 99 -13.15 -15.82 4.61
C PRO A 99 -12.85 -15.71 3.09
N GLU A 100 -13.04 -14.53 2.50
CA GLU A 100 -12.80 -14.29 1.08
C GLU A 100 -11.33 -14.51 0.71
N LEU A 101 -10.41 -13.90 1.46
CA LEU A 101 -8.98 -14.07 1.22
C LEU A 101 -8.52 -15.51 1.44
N VAL A 102 -9.09 -16.23 2.41
CA VAL A 102 -8.82 -17.67 2.60
C VAL A 102 -9.28 -18.48 1.38
N ALA A 103 -10.48 -18.22 0.87
CA ALA A 103 -10.99 -18.88 -0.34
C ALA A 103 -10.11 -18.57 -1.56
N PHE A 104 -9.73 -17.30 -1.72
CA PHE A 104 -8.85 -16.86 -2.81
C PHE A 104 -7.48 -17.52 -2.76
N TRP A 105 -6.81 -17.53 -1.60
CA TRP A 105 -5.51 -18.19 -1.47
C TRP A 105 -5.62 -19.71 -1.63
N SER A 106 -6.76 -20.33 -1.28
CA SER A 106 -7.03 -21.74 -1.54
C SER A 106 -7.12 -22.03 -3.04
N PHE A 107 -7.82 -21.19 -3.79
CA PHE A 107 -7.85 -21.22 -5.25
C PHE A 107 -6.43 -21.09 -5.84
N LEU A 108 -5.63 -20.12 -5.37
CA LEU A 108 -4.25 -19.94 -5.85
C LEU A 108 -3.35 -21.14 -5.51
N SER A 109 -3.57 -21.78 -4.36
CA SER A 109 -2.87 -23.00 -3.97
C SER A 109 -3.22 -24.16 -4.89
N ARG A 110 -4.50 -24.34 -5.23
CA ARG A 110 -4.97 -25.45 -6.07
C ARG A 110 -4.59 -25.27 -7.54
N GLU A 111 -4.93 -24.12 -8.11
CA GLU A 111 -4.82 -23.86 -9.55
C GLU A 111 -3.38 -23.56 -9.98
N TYR A 112 -2.68 -22.75 -9.19
CA TYR A 112 -1.33 -22.25 -9.53
C TYR A 112 -0.22 -22.85 -8.67
N GLN A 113 -0.55 -23.70 -7.70
CA GLN A 113 0.42 -24.40 -6.85
C GLN A 113 1.40 -23.44 -6.17
N LEU A 114 0.93 -22.25 -5.75
CA LEU A 114 1.79 -21.26 -5.12
C LEU A 114 2.35 -21.80 -3.79
N PRO A 115 3.67 -21.99 -3.65
CA PRO A 115 4.26 -22.75 -2.54
C PRO A 115 4.11 -22.09 -1.16
N LYS A 116 3.69 -20.82 -1.12
CA LYS A 116 3.49 -20.06 0.11
C LYS A 116 2.02 -19.93 0.50
N ALA A 117 1.08 -20.38 -0.35
CA ALA A 117 -0.35 -20.17 -0.15
C ALA A 117 -0.84 -20.81 1.16
N GLU A 118 -0.49 -22.07 1.44
CA GLU A 118 -0.89 -22.75 2.69
C GLU A 118 -0.48 -21.99 3.95
N LYS A 119 0.75 -21.45 3.99
CA LYS A 119 1.22 -20.64 5.12
C LYS A 119 0.46 -19.33 5.27
N ILE A 120 0.05 -18.74 4.15
CA ILE A 120 -0.77 -17.51 4.14
C ILE A 120 -2.19 -17.83 4.62
N ILE A 121 -2.79 -18.92 4.14
CA ILE A 121 -4.12 -19.40 4.59
C ILE A 121 -4.15 -19.62 6.10
N HIS A 122 -3.16 -20.36 6.64
CA HIS A 122 -3.07 -20.59 8.08
C HIS A 122 -2.95 -19.29 8.89
N TYR A 123 -2.19 -18.32 8.37
CA TYR A 123 -2.09 -17.01 9.01
C TYR A 123 -3.42 -16.26 8.99
N LEU A 124 -4.09 -16.17 7.83
CA LEU A 124 -5.39 -15.50 7.70
C LEU A 124 -6.43 -16.10 8.65
N GLN A 125 -6.52 -17.43 8.72
CA GLN A 125 -7.40 -18.13 9.66
C GLN A 125 -7.09 -17.77 11.13
N SER A 126 -5.81 -17.58 11.49
CA SER A 126 -5.41 -17.23 12.86
C SER A 126 -5.84 -15.82 13.31
N ILE A 127 -6.20 -14.96 12.36
CA ILE A 127 -6.63 -13.57 12.60
C ILE A 127 -8.12 -13.33 12.34
N ALA A 128 -8.88 -14.34 11.91
CA ALA A 128 -10.29 -14.22 11.53
C ALA A 128 -11.14 -13.45 12.57
N GLY A 129 -11.05 -13.82 13.84
CA GLY A 129 -11.80 -13.16 14.93
C GLY A 129 -11.20 -11.84 15.43
N LYS A 130 -10.20 -11.27 14.76
CA LYS A 130 -9.50 -10.04 15.20
C LYS A 130 -9.49 -8.96 14.13
N PHE A 131 -9.63 -9.33 12.86
CA PHE A 131 -9.40 -8.42 11.75
C PHE A 131 -10.38 -7.24 11.73
N GLY A 132 -11.68 -7.47 11.93
CA GLY A 132 -12.68 -6.39 12.01
C GLY A 132 -12.35 -5.36 13.10
N GLU A 133 -11.98 -5.81 14.29
CA GLU A 133 -11.55 -4.94 15.39
C GLU A 133 -10.30 -4.12 15.03
N TRP A 134 -9.34 -4.71 14.32
CA TRP A 134 -8.17 -3.96 13.85
C TRP A 134 -8.55 -2.89 12.84
N MET A 135 -9.56 -3.14 12.00
CA MET A 135 -10.02 -2.21 10.99
C MET A 135 -10.71 -0.99 11.60
N VAL A 136 -11.29 -1.08 12.80
CA VAL A 136 -11.88 0.09 13.49
C VAL A 136 -10.98 0.69 14.57
N ASP A 137 -9.86 0.05 14.93
CA ASP A 137 -8.91 0.55 15.93
C ASP A 137 -8.23 1.87 15.50
N PRO A 138 -8.50 3.00 16.19
CA PRO A 138 -7.91 4.29 15.85
C PRO A 138 -6.38 4.33 15.98
N ALA A 139 -5.78 3.45 16.80
CA ALA A 139 -4.34 3.34 16.96
C ALA A 139 -3.66 2.71 15.73
N ARG A 140 -4.43 1.99 14.90
CA ARG A 140 -3.97 1.38 13.63
C ARG A 140 -4.30 2.24 12.42
N GLY A 141 -5.26 3.16 12.55
CA GLY A 141 -5.66 4.09 11.51
C GLY A 141 -4.55 5.06 11.09
N GLY A 142 -4.49 5.36 9.79
CA GLY A 142 -3.65 6.44 9.28
C GLY A 142 -4.22 7.82 9.63
N MET A 143 -3.41 8.87 9.53
CA MET A 143 -3.83 10.25 9.80
C MET A 143 -5.09 10.66 9.04
N ALA A 144 -5.16 10.32 7.74
CA ALA A 144 -6.29 10.69 6.87
C ALA A 144 -7.57 9.98 7.31
N LYS A 145 -7.50 8.67 7.60
CA LYS A 145 -8.61 7.89 8.14
C LYS A 145 -9.10 8.45 9.47
N ASN A 146 -8.19 8.71 10.41
CA ASN A 146 -8.55 9.27 11.71
C ASN A 146 -9.16 10.67 11.59
N PHE A 147 -8.73 11.47 10.61
CA PHE A 147 -9.36 12.76 10.31
C PHE A 147 -10.81 12.58 9.80
N ILE A 148 -11.03 11.66 8.87
CA ILE A 148 -12.39 11.33 8.36
C ILE A 148 -13.29 10.84 9.49
N LEU A 149 -12.87 9.81 10.24
CA LEU A 149 -13.66 9.24 11.34
C LEU A 149 -13.99 10.30 12.40
N SER A 150 -13.02 11.16 12.75
CA SER A 150 -13.26 12.22 13.72
C SER A 150 -14.24 13.28 13.21
N GLY A 151 -14.25 13.57 11.90
CA GLY A 151 -15.23 14.48 11.31
C GLY A 151 -16.63 13.89 11.26
N MET A 152 -16.75 12.61 10.89
CA MET A 152 -18.03 11.89 10.91
C MET A 152 -18.62 11.81 12.33
N ASN A 153 -17.79 11.48 13.34
CA ASN A 153 -18.21 11.48 14.74
C ASN A 153 -18.62 12.87 15.26
N ALA A 154 -18.08 13.94 14.68
CA ALA A 154 -18.47 15.31 14.99
C ALA A 154 -19.72 15.75 14.20
N GLY A 155 -20.36 14.87 13.43
CA GLY A 155 -21.57 15.12 12.66
C GLY A 155 -21.35 15.82 11.32
N TYR A 156 -20.10 15.89 10.84
CA TYR A 156 -19.79 16.46 9.53
C TYR A 156 -19.94 15.41 8.44
N ASP A 157 -20.45 15.85 7.30
CA ASP A 157 -20.45 15.04 6.08
C ASP A 157 -19.04 15.02 5.46
N MET A 158 -18.27 13.99 5.78
CA MET A 158 -16.90 13.82 5.28
C MET A 158 -16.84 13.25 3.85
N THR A 159 -18.00 13.04 3.22
CA THR A 159 -18.12 12.60 1.82
C THR A 159 -18.29 13.77 0.86
N SER A 160 -18.65 14.97 1.35
CA SER A 160 -18.75 16.18 0.54
C SER A 160 -17.56 17.14 0.75
N LYS A 161 -17.21 17.86 -0.32
CA LYS A 161 -16.18 18.91 -0.26
C LYS A 161 -16.52 19.98 0.78
N ALA A 162 -17.79 20.34 0.89
CA ALA A 162 -18.27 21.33 1.86
C ALA A 162 -18.08 20.84 3.30
N GLY A 163 -18.47 19.60 3.62
CA GLY A 163 -18.29 19.06 4.97
C GLY A 163 -16.82 18.81 5.33
N LEU A 164 -16.00 18.35 4.37
CA LEU A 164 -14.54 18.26 4.55
C LEU A 164 -13.92 19.61 4.91
N MET A 165 -14.27 20.68 4.18
CA MET A 165 -13.75 22.02 4.45
C MET A 165 -14.25 22.57 5.80
N ALA A 166 -15.53 22.36 6.12
CA ALA A 166 -16.11 22.80 7.38
C ALA A 166 -15.42 22.12 8.58
N TYR A 167 -15.21 20.80 8.48
CA TYR A 167 -14.52 20.07 9.55
C TYR A 167 -13.05 20.45 9.64
N GLN A 168 -12.36 20.65 8.52
CA GLN A 168 -10.98 21.11 8.51
C GLN A 168 -10.81 22.45 9.24
N GLN A 169 -11.73 23.39 9.05
CA GLN A 169 -11.72 24.67 9.76
C GLN A 169 -11.92 24.49 11.27
N ALA A 170 -12.89 23.67 11.68
CA ALA A 170 -13.14 23.36 13.09
C ALA A 170 -11.93 22.66 13.75
N TYR A 171 -11.36 21.67 13.06
CA TYR A 171 -10.19 20.93 13.50
C TYR A 171 -8.96 21.83 13.67
N ASN A 172 -8.70 22.74 12.71
CA ASN A 172 -7.61 23.70 12.80
C ASN A 172 -7.81 24.71 13.94
N ALA A 173 -9.04 25.17 14.18
CA ALA A 173 -9.35 26.06 15.31
C ALA A 173 -9.07 25.38 16.65
N GLN A 174 -9.38 24.09 16.78
CA GLN A 174 -9.10 23.30 17.98
C GLN A 174 -7.59 23.10 18.22
N LEU A 175 -6.81 22.94 17.14
CA LEU A 175 -5.34 22.86 17.23
C LEU A 175 -4.68 24.18 17.60
N LEU A 176 -5.22 25.32 17.16
CA LEU A 176 -4.70 26.65 17.49
C LEU A 176 -4.99 27.05 18.95
N GLY A 177 -6.08 26.56 19.53
CA GLY A 177 -6.41 26.74 20.95
C GLY A 177 -5.54 25.91 21.91
N ASN A 178 -4.74 24.97 21.41
CA ASN A 178 -3.89 24.10 22.22
C ASN A 178 -2.54 23.87 21.49
N PRO A 179 -1.56 24.79 21.60
CA PRO A 179 -0.34 24.74 20.80
C PRO A 179 0.55 23.56 21.19
N VAL A 180 0.42 22.45 20.48
CA VAL A 180 1.33 21.30 20.58
C VAL A 180 2.61 21.65 19.83
N LYS A 181 3.69 21.95 20.56
CA LYS A 181 5.04 22.12 19.99
C LYS A 181 5.51 20.79 19.37
N GLY A 182 5.70 20.78 18.04
CA GLY A 182 6.31 19.66 17.33
C GLY A 182 5.97 19.59 15.84
N SER A 183 6.88 20.14 15.03
CA SER A 183 7.16 20.13 13.57
C SER A 183 6.45 19.18 12.55
N TRP A 184 5.44 18.38 12.90
CA TRP A 184 4.76 17.45 11.98
C TRP A 184 3.30 17.85 11.70
N LYS A 185 2.61 18.50 12.63
CA LYS A 185 1.23 18.98 12.45
C LYS A 185 1.12 20.12 11.41
N GLN A 186 2.18 20.92 11.23
CA GLN A 186 2.27 21.92 10.15
C GLN A 186 2.23 21.30 8.74
N LYS A 187 2.72 20.06 8.56
CA LYS A 187 2.68 19.39 7.25
C LYS A 187 1.26 18.98 6.84
N ILE A 188 0.37 18.73 7.80
CA ILE A 188 -1.04 18.39 7.55
C ILE A 188 -1.82 19.64 7.13
N VAL A 189 -1.57 20.78 7.78
CA VAL A 189 -2.11 22.09 7.38
C VAL A 189 -1.64 22.47 5.95
N ASN A 190 -0.42 22.08 5.56
CA ASN A 190 0.08 22.28 4.20
C ASN A 190 -0.44 21.26 3.17
N LEU A 191 -0.80 20.03 3.57
CA LEU A 191 -1.29 18.99 2.67
C LEU A 191 -2.76 19.19 2.28
N PHE A 192 -3.56 19.73 3.20
CA PHE A 192 -4.96 20.09 2.96
C PHE A 192 -5.18 21.62 2.81
N GLY A 193 -4.07 22.38 2.81
CA GLY A 193 -4.00 23.77 2.37
C GLY A 193 -4.63 24.81 3.30
N ALA A 194 -3.80 25.54 4.04
CA ALA A 194 -4.02 26.96 4.31
C ALA A 194 -3.62 27.79 3.07
N ALA A 195 -4.38 27.69 1.99
CA ALA A 195 -4.38 28.65 0.88
C ALA A 195 -5.70 28.52 0.11
N PRO A 196 -6.36 29.63 -0.26
CA PRO A 196 -7.56 29.57 -1.07
C PRO A 196 -7.25 28.91 -2.41
N LEU A 197 -8.07 27.91 -2.77
CA LEU A 197 -8.10 27.28 -4.08
C LEU A 197 -8.33 28.37 -5.15
N SER A 198 -7.25 28.90 -5.69
CA SER A 198 -7.23 29.67 -6.92
C SER A 198 -6.01 29.25 -7.73
N ASP A 199 -6.34 28.83 -8.95
CA ASP A 199 -5.55 28.58 -10.14
C ASP A 199 -4.50 27.45 -10.16
N GLU A 200 -4.83 26.51 -11.04
CA GLU A 200 -4.03 25.48 -11.70
C GLU A 200 -2.55 25.39 -11.30
N ARG A 201 -2.21 24.34 -10.54
CA ARG A 201 -0.88 23.73 -10.61
C ARG A 201 -1.01 22.21 -10.64
N PRO A 202 -0.31 21.53 -11.55
CA PRO A 202 -0.27 20.08 -11.56
C PRO A 202 0.40 19.58 -10.27
N LEU A 203 -0.09 18.45 -9.76
CA LEU A 203 0.44 17.73 -8.62
C LEU A 203 1.86 17.23 -8.92
N ALA A 204 2.85 18.11 -8.83
CA ALA A 204 4.25 17.71 -8.83
C ALA A 204 4.61 17.21 -7.42
N LEU A 205 4.92 15.92 -7.32
CA LEU A 205 5.54 15.34 -6.12
C LEU A 205 6.81 16.14 -5.77
N PRO A 206 7.03 16.49 -4.48
CA PRO A 206 8.28 17.14 -4.10
C PRO A 206 9.45 16.19 -4.37
N PRO A 207 10.57 16.68 -4.95
CA PRO A 207 11.72 15.84 -5.21
C PRO A 207 12.25 15.27 -3.88
N LYS A 208 12.51 13.95 -3.88
CA LYS A 208 13.08 13.24 -2.73
C LYS A 208 14.38 13.95 -2.28
N PRO A 209 14.61 14.15 -0.97
CA PRO A 209 15.87 14.72 -0.51
C PRO A 209 17.03 13.79 -0.90
N ALA A 210 18.00 14.35 -1.60
CA ALA A 210 19.19 13.63 -2.03
C ALA A 210 19.93 13.02 -0.82
N LYS A 211 20.15 11.70 -0.86
CA LYS A 211 21.05 11.03 0.08
C LYS A 211 22.44 11.64 -0.09
N LYS A 212 22.96 12.29 0.95
CA LYS A 212 24.38 12.68 1.00
C LYS A 212 25.23 11.41 0.85
N GLN A 213 25.93 11.28 -0.27
CA GLN A 213 26.95 10.26 -0.46
C GLN A 213 28.06 10.47 0.57
N PRO A 214 28.62 9.41 1.18
CA PRO A 214 29.80 9.56 2.02
C PRO A 214 30.99 10.02 1.16
N GLU A 215 31.70 11.04 1.65
CA GLU A 215 32.89 11.63 1.06
C GLU A 215 33.99 10.57 0.87
N VAL A 216 34.19 10.11 -0.36
CA VAL A 216 35.36 9.30 -0.73
C VAL A 216 36.52 10.27 -1.00
N LYS A 217 37.49 10.30 -0.09
CA LYS A 217 38.76 11.02 -0.30
C LYS A 217 39.50 10.40 -1.50
N SER A 218 39.48 11.08 -2.63
CA SER A 218 40.28 10.74 -3.81
C SER A 218 41.75 11.11 -3.56
N LYS A 219 42.61 10.10 -3.40
CA LYS A 219 44.05 10.25 -3.64
C LYS A 219 44.26 10.21 -5.15
N GLY A 220 44.80 11.30 -5.69
CA GLY A 220 45.01 11.49 -7.12
C GLY A 220 45.93 10.44 -7.74
N PHE A 221 45.53 9.94 -8.90
CA PHE A 221 46.42 9.36 -9.89
C PHE A 221 46.51 10.34 -11.06
N GLY A 222 47.54 11.18 -11.02
CA GLY A 222 48.01 11.97 -12.16
C GLY A 222 49.16 11.25 -12.84
N ALA A 223 49.05 11.12 -14.16
CA ALA A 223 49.86 10.30 -15.04
C ALA A 223 51.34 10.71 -15.12
N ALA A 224 52.21 9.72 -15.38
CA ALA A 224 53.46 9.91 -16.11
C ALA A 224 53.91 8.59 -16.75
N ILE A 225 53.49 8.35 -17.99
CA ILE A 225 54.15 7.40 -18.89
C ILE A 225 55.14 8.21 -19.73
N LYS A 226 56.44 7.88 -19.64
CA LYS A 226 57.47 8.24 -20.63
C LYS A 226 58.39 7.04 -20.91
N PRO A 227 58.99 6.94 -22.12
CA PRO A 227 59.33 5.67 -22.74
C PRO A 227 60.82 5.28 -22.66
N LYS A 228 61.04 4.01 -23.05
CA LYS A 228 62.27 3.20 -23.23
C LYS A 228 63.60 3.93 -23.48
N GLY A 229 64.66 3.42 -22.84
CA GLY A 229 66.06 3.64 -23.20
C GLY A 229 67.00 2.59 -22.58
N SER A 230 67.58 1.76 -23.46
CA SER A 230 68.60 0.71 -23.28
C SER A 230 69.79 1.08 -22.39
N GLN A 231 70.32 0.15 -21.58
CA GLN A 231 71.67 -0.43 -21.79
C GLN A 231 72.11 -1.46 -20.73
N ARG A 232 72.72 -2.53 -21.26
CA ARG A 232 73.59 -3.54 -20.63
C ARG A 232 74.59 -2.96 -19.61
N LYS A 233 74.92 -3.74 -18.58
CA LYS A 233 76.30 -3.95 -18.14
C LYS A 233 76.55 -5.40 -17.74
N GLN A 234 77.44 -6.04 -18.50
CA GLN A 234 78.38 -7.05 -18.01
C GLN A 234 79.60 -6.32 -17.46
N LYS A 235 80.05 -6.70 -16.27
CA LYS A 235 81.40 -7.22 -15.97
C LYS A 235 81.46 -7.60 -14.51
#